data_AF-A0A1E1WA15-F1
#
_entry.id   AF-A0A1E1WA15-F1
#
_cell.length_a   1.000
_cell.length_b   1.000
_cell.length_c   1.000
_cell.angle_alpha   90.00
_cell.angle_beta   90.00
_cell.angle_gamma   90.00
#
_symmetry.space_group_name_H-M   'P 1'
#
loop_
_entity.id
_entity.type
_entity.pdbx_description
1 polymer ?
#
loop_
_entity_poly.entity_id
_entity_poly.type
_entity_poly.pdbx_seq_one_letter_code
_entity_poly.pdbx_strand_id
1 'polypeptide(L)'
;MTKGKTRGGQETIAFKSGSDSEPEDVPVATPTAVKTLSAKEKRQIMRNNVVQVLMKSTIMPFRWLKSSYRCFYCYDIYQEASELKAHQSIHVGDDIKVQAMNNYWESVVYVDISDLACNLCPETISDLYDLIDHLVAKHGVKYNKDVGT
;
A
#
# COMPACT_ATOMS: atom_id res chain seq x y z
N MET A 1 34.01 -29.07 50.99
CA MET A 1 33.64 -30.34 50.32
C MET A 1 33.37 -30.00 48.84
N THR A 2 34.38 -30.17 47.97
CA THR A 2 34.53 -31.29 46.99
C THR A 2 33.51 -31.20 45.84
N LYS A 3 33.85 -31.25 44.55
CA LYS A 3 35.10 -31.50 43.81
C LYS A 3 34.77 -31.28 42.30
N GLY A 4 35.57 -30.53 41.57
CA GLY A 4 36.27 -30.99 40.35
C GLY A 4 35.48 -30.87 39.03
N LYS A 5 36.09 -30.77 37.84
CA LYS A 5 37.50 -30.63 37.42
C LYS A 5 37.51 -30.52 35.88
N THR A 6 38.24 -29.54 35.33
CA THR A 6 39.20 -29.60 34.18
C THR A 6 38.72 -30.14 32.82
N ARG A 7 39.19 -29.68 31.64
CA ARG A 7 40.58 -29.50 31.15
C ARG A 7 40.47 -29.02 29.68
N GLY A 8 41.22 -27.98 29.24
CA GLY A 8 42.35 -28.11 28.31
C GLY A 8 41.91 -28.06 26.82
N GLY A 9 42.55 -27.38 25.87
CA GLY A 9 43.81 -26.66 25.81
C GLY A 9 43.87 -25.82 24.53
N GLN A 10 44.86 -24.93 24.49
CA GLN A 10 45.18 -23.99 23.41
C GLN A 10 45.79 -24.72 22.20
N GLU A 11 45.76 -24.09 21.03
CA GLU A 11 46.95 -23.97 20.18
C GLU A 11 46.81 -22.84 19.14
N THR A 12 47.81 -21.96 19.16
CA THR A 12 48.10 -20.89 18.19
C THR A 12 49.18 -21.38 17.24
N ILE A 13 49.05 -21.13 15.93
CA ILE A 13 50.20 -21.17 15.00
C ILE A 13 50.06 -20.01 14.00
N ALA A 14 51.10 -19.17 13.96
CA ALA A 14 51.37 -18.19 12.91
C ALA A 14 52.31 -18.83 11.86
N PHE A 15 52.29 -18.37 10.59
CA PHE A 15 53.47 -17.88 9.82
C PHE A 15 53.29 -17.82 8.28
N LYS A 16 53.45 -16.59 7.75
CA LYS A 16 54.06 -16.07 6.49
C LYS A 16 53.67 -16.45 5.04
N SER A 17 53.33 -15.37 4.32
CA SER A 17 53.84 -14.84 3.02
C SER A 17 53.81 -15.64 1.71
N GLY A 18 52.97 -15.15 0.78
CA GLY A 18 53.40 -14.59 -0.52
C GLY A 18 53.32 -15.49 -1.76
N SER A 19 52.39 -15.18 -2.69
CA SER A 19 52.64 -15.06 -4.15
C SER A 19 51.35 -14.72 -4.92
N ASP A 20 51.40 -13.59 -5.64
CA ASP A 20 50.80 -13.26 -6.94
C ASP A 20 49.63 -14.10 -7.51
N SER A 21 48.47 -13.46 -7.71
CA SER A 21 47.53 -13.70 -8.83
C SER A 21 46.46 -12.58 -8.89
N GLU A 22 46.53 -11.70 -9.88
CA GLU A 22 45.37 -10.91 -10.38
C GLU A 22 44.60 -11.73 -11.43
N PRO A 23 43.39 -11.34 -11.86
CA PRO A 23 42.23 -10.86 -11.11
C PRO A 23 40.99 -11.71 -11.43
N GLU A 24 40.18 -12.09 -10.43
CA GLU A 24 38.86 -12.68 -10.67
C GLU A 24 37.84 -11.55 -10.83
N ASP A 25 37.24 -11.50 -12.02
CA ASP A 25 36.23 -10.55 -12.49
C ASP A 25 35.03 -10.54 -11.51
N VAL A 26 34.97 -9.52 -10.65
CA VAL A 26 33.79 -9.26 -9.83
C VAL A 26 32.73 -8.73 -10.80
N PRO A 27 31.56 -9.37 -10.97
CA PRO A 27 30.51 -8.79 -11.77
C PRO A 27 30.03 -7.54 -11.02
N VAL A 28 30.48 -6.39 -11.51
CA VAL A 28 29.94 -5.08 -11.16
C VAL A 28 28.44 -5.17 -11.37
N ALA A 29 27.70 -5.21 -10.26
CA ALA A 29 26.26 -5.09 -10.26
C ALA A 29 25.93 -3.78 -10.99
N THR A 30 25.45 -3.94 -12.23
CA THR A 30 24.96 -2.83 -13.01
C THR A 30 23.82 -2.16 -12.24
N PRO A 31 23.77 -0.83 -12.18
CA PRO A 31 22.62 -0.16 -11.60
C PRO A 31 21.41 -0.53 -12.46
N THR A 32 20.52 -1.35 -11.92
CA THR A 32 19.22 -1.65 -12.52
C THR A 32 18.57 -0.32 -12.83
N ALA A 33 18.45 0.03 -14.11
CA ALA A 33 17.85 1.27 -14.54
C ALA A 33 16.42 1.32 -14.00
N VAL A 34 16.20 2.09 -12.93
CA VAL A 34 14.88 2.34 -12.38
C VAL A 34 14.13 3.10 -13.45
N LYS A 35 13.22 2.42 -14.16
CA LYS A 35 12.37 3.06 -15.16
C LYS A 35 11.52 4.09 -14.45
N THR A 36 11.84 5.37 -14.62
CA THR A 36 11.05 6.47 -14.08
C THR A 36 9.68 6.47 -14.75
N LEU A 37 8.63 6.12 -14.00
CA LEU A 37 7.26 6.11 -14.49
C LEU A 37 6.84 7.51 -14.95
N SER A 38 6.21 7.59 -16.12
CA SER A 38 5.63 8.82 -16.63
C SER A 38 4.48 9.30 -15.74
N ALA A 39 4.15 10.60 -15.82
CA ALA A 39 3.00 11.16 -15.08
C ALA A 39 1.67 10.45 -15.44
N LYS A 40 1.51 10.03 -16.70
CA LYS A 40 0.33 9.29 -17.18
C LYS A 40 0.24 7.91 -16.51
N GLU A 41 1.36 7.18 -16.44
CA GLU A 41 1.42 5.87 -15.78
C GLU A 41 1.16 5.99 -14.28
N LYS A 42 1.80 6.95 -13.60
CA LYS A 42 1.55 7.22 -12.18
C LYS A 42 0.06 7.51 -11.91
N ARG A 43 -0.58 8.34 -12.75
CA ARG A 43 -2.03 8.60 -12.62
C ARG A 43 -2.87 7.35 -12.83
N GLN A 44 -2.51 6.49 -13.78
CA GLN A 44 -3.23 5.23 -14.00
C GLN A 44 -3.08 4.28 -12.82
N ILE A 45 -1.88 4.18 -12.25
CA ILE A 45 -1.60 3.34 -11.08
C ILE A 45 -2.39 3.85 -9.88
N MET A 46 -2.38 5.16 -9.61
CA MET A 46 -3.17 5.75 -8.52
C MET A 46 -4.67 5.43 -8.67
N ARG A 47 -5.23 5.65 -9.86
CA ARG A 47 -6.65 5.32 -10.11
C ARG A 47 -6.95 3.85 -9.88
N ASN A 48 -6.07 2.96 -10.32
CA ASN A 48 -6.23 1.53 -10.10
C ASN A 48 -6.16 1.18 -8.60
N ASN A 49 -5.19 1.72 -7.87
CA ASN A 49 -5.05 1.53 -6.43
C ASN A 49 -6.33 1.93 -5.69
N VAL A 50 -6.86 3.13 -5.96
CA VAL A 50 -8.08 3.60 -5.30
C VAL A 50 -9.25 2.67 -5.63
N VAL A 51 -9.47 2.33 -6.90
CA VAL A 51 -10.54 1.41 -7.31
C VAL A 51 -10.45 0.07 -6.59
N GLN A 52 -9.26 -0.51 -6.45
CA GLN A 52 -9.10 -1.79 -5.74
C GLN A 52 -9.53 -1.68 -4.28
N VAL A 53 -9.11 -0.62 -3.56
CA VAL A 53 -9.50 -0.43 -2.16
C VAL A 53 -11.01 -0.18 -2.05
N LEU A 54 -11.59 0.68 -2.90
CA LEU A 54 -13.03 0.97 -2.93
C LEU A 54 -13.89 -0.28 -3.20
N MET A 55 -13.42 -1.20 -4.04
CA MET A 55 -14.17 -2.42 -4.37
C MET A 55 -14.12 -3.44 -3.24
N LYS A 56 -13.01 -3.51 -2.50
CA LYS A 56 -12.72 -4.60 -1.55
C LYS A 56 -12.90 -4.23 -0.08
N SER A 57 -13.36 -3.02 0.21
CA SER A 57 -13.59 -2.53 1.57
C SER A 57 -14.84 -1.65 1.69
N THR A 58 -15.20 -1.31 2.92
CA THR A 58 -16.29 -0.36 3.25
C THR A 58 -15.87 1.10 3.16
N ILE A 59 -14.63 1.38 2.76
CA ILE A 59 -14.14 2.76 2.67
C ILE A 59 -15.05 3.60 1.76
N MET A 60 -15.35 4.81 2.19
CA MET A 60 -16.34 5.64 1.55
C MET A 60 -15.68 6.90 0.98
N PRO A 61 -15.58 7.05 -0.36
CA PRO A 61 -14.97 8.23 -0.97
C PRO A 61 -15.97 9.39 -1.01
N PHE A 62 -15.45 10.62 -0.96
CA PHE A 62 -16.25 11.83 -1.13
C PHE A 62 -15.44 12.97 -1.73
N ARG A 63 -16.14 14.02 -2.16
CA ARG A 63 -15.52 15.27 -2.61
C ARG A 63 -15.77 16.36 -1.59
N TRP A 64 -14.70 16.98 -1.12
CA TRP A 64 -14.78 18.04 -0.13
C TRP A 64 -14.93 19.41 -0.80
N LEU A 65 -16.04 20.10 -0.52
CA LEU A 65 -16.34 21.44 -1.05
C LEU A 65 -16.15 22.53 0.02
N LYS A 66 -15.19 22.34 0.94
CA LYS A 66 -14.85 23.23 2.08
C LYS A 66 -15.91 23.40 3.17
N SER A 67 -17.18 23.50 2.80
CA SER A 67 -18.31 23.68 3.72
C SER A 67 -19.44 22.67 3.48
N SER A 68 -19.27 21.76 2.52
CA SER A 68 -20.25 20.74 2.17
C SER A 68 -19.56 19.54 1.55
N TYR A 69 -20.29 18.43 1.49
CA TYR A 69 -19.84 17.15 0.98
C TYR A 69 -20.56 16.84 -0.31
N ARG A 70 -19.83 16.62 -1.39
CA ARG A 70 -20.40 16.12 -2.64
C ARG A 70 -20.16 14.61 -2.75
N CYS A 71 -21.18 13.89 -3.22
CA CYS A 71 -21.04 12.47 -3.52
C CYS A 71 -19.90 12.23 -4.51
N PHE A 72 -19.16 11.14 -4.33
CA PHE A 72 -18.12 10.77 -5.27
C PHE A 72 -18.67 10.24 -6.59
N TYR A 73 -19.84 9.58 -6.55
CA TYR A 73 -20.44 8.85 -7.65
C TYR A 73 -21.49 9.63 -8.45
N CYS A 74 -22.09 10.67 -7.86
CA CYS A 74 -23.02 11.59 -8.52
C CYS A 74 -22.65 13.06 -8.23
N TYR A 75 -23.55 13.99 -8.55
CA TYR A 75 -23.34 15.43 -8.34
C TYR A 75 -24.09 16.00 -7.13
N ASP A 76 -24.77 15.14 -6.35
CA ASP A 76 -25.55 15.56 -5.19
C ASP A 76 -24.64 16.07 -4.06
N ILE A 77 -25.12 17.10 -3.35
CA ILE A 77 -24.39 17.83 -2.31
C ILE A 77 -25.16 17.77 -1.01
N TYR A 78 -24.43 17.52 0.08
CA TYR A 78 -24.93 17.35 1.44
C TYR A 78 -24.22 18.30 2.38
N GLN A 79 -24.91 18.77 3.42
CA GLN A 79 -24.29 19.59 4.47
C GLN A 79 -23.64 18.72 5.53
N GLU A 80 -24.28 17.58 5.84
CA GLU A 80 -23.81 16.66 6.88
C GLU A 80 -23.19 15.40 6.26
N ALA A 81 -22.10 14.92 6.85
CA ALA A 81 -21.43 13.70 6.40
C ALA A 81 -22.32 12.45 6.55
N SER A 82 -23.23 12.45 7.54
CA SER A 82 -24.20 11.37 7.77
C SER A 82 -25.21 11.25 6.63
N GLU A 83 -25.68 12.38 6.09
CA GLU A 83 -26.60 12.41 4.94
C GLU A 83 -25.92 11.83 3.70
N LEU A 84 -24.67 12.23 3.45
CA LEU A 84 -23.87 11.66 2.37
C LEU A 84 -23.68 10.15 2.56
N LYS A 85 -23.37 9.70 3.79
CA LYS A 85 -23.16 8.28 4.10
C LYS A 85 -24.41 7.46 3.81
N ALA A 86 -25.59 7.95 4.19
CA ALA A 86 -26.86 7.32 3.86
C ALA A 86 -27.10 7.27 2.34
N HIS A 87 -26.82 8.36 1.63
CA HIS A 87 -26.98 8.42 0.18
C HIS A 87 -26.09 7.43 -0.57
N GLN A 88 -24.85 7.20 -0.14
CA GLN A 88 -23.94 6.32 -0.88
C GLN A 88 -24.42 4.87 -1.01
N SER A 89 -25.31 4.42 -0.13
CA SER A 89 -25.92 3.09 -0.21
C SER A 89 -26.69 2.83 -1.50
N ILE A 90 -27.14 3.87 -2.21
CA ILE A 90 -27.84 3.73 -3.50
C ILE A 90 -26.89 3.41 -4.65
N HIS A 91 -25.59 3.71 -4.49
CA HIS A 91 -24.56 3.51 -5.51
C HIS A 91 -23.95 2.12 -5.35
N VAL A 92 -24.66 1.13 -5.90
CA VAL A 92 -24.26 -0.28 -5.84
C VAL A 92 -23.53 -0.69 -7.12
N GLY A 93 -22.52 -1.55 -6.97
CA GLY A 93 -21.79 -2.17 -8.08
C GLY A 93 -20.39 -1.62 -8.23
N ASP A 94 -19.57 -2.37 -8.97
CA ASP A 94 -18.18 -2.01 -9.19
C ASP A 94 -18.00 -1.06 -10.38
N ASP A 95 -18.89 -1.14 -11.38
CA ASP A 95 -18.83 -0.31 -12.59
C ASP A 95 -18.92 1.19 -12.28
N ILE A 96 -19.78 1.57 -11.33
CA ILE A 96 -19.92 2.98 -10.90
C ILE A 96 -18.65 3.49 -10.22
N LYS A 97 -17.93 2.64 -9.47
CA LYS A 97 -16.66 3.00 -8.82
C LYS A 97 -15.58 3.26 -9.87
N VAL A 98 -15.49 2.39 -10.88
CA VAL A 98 -14.55 2.53 -11.99
C VAL A 98 -14.88 3.78 -12.83
N GLN A 99 -16.15 3.99 -13.17
CA GLN A 99 -16.60 5.14 -13.94
C GLN A 99 -16.34 6.46 -13.20
N ALA A 100 -16.67 6.55 -11.91
CA ALA A 100 -16.43 7.73 -11.10
C ALA A 100 -14.93 8.06 -11.03
N MET A 101 -14.08 7.05 -10.84
CA MET A 101 -12.63 7.25 -10.82
C MET A 101 -12.07 7.67 -12.19
N ASN A 102 -12.60 7.15 -13.30
CA ASN A 102 -12.18 7.56 -14.64
C ASN A 102 -12.52 9.02 -14.95
N ASN A 103 -13.61 9.53 -14.38
CA ASN A 103 -14.02 10.93 -14.48
C ASN A 103 -13.40 11.83 -13.40
N TYR A 104 -12.57 11.27 -12.52
CA TYR A 104 -11.92 12.00 -11.44
C TYR A 104 -10.62 12.65 -11.93
N TRP A 105 -10.55 13.98 -11.85
CA TRP A 105 -9.42 14.77 -12.37
C TRP A 105 -8.53 15.35 -11.26
N GLU A 106 -9.02 15.38 -10.02
CA GLU A 106 -8.26 15.90 -8.88
C GLU A 106 -7.19 14.90 -8.43
N SER A 107 -6.11 15.40 -7.83
CA SER A 107 -4.98 14.56 -7.38
C SER A 107 -5.21 13.89 -6.04
N VAL A 108 -6.18 14.37 -5.26
CA VAL A 108 -6.49 13.90 -3.91
C VAL A 108 -7.89 13.31 -3.91
N VAL A 109 -8.06 12.12 -3.34
CA VAL A 109 -9.37 11.52 -3.08
C VAL A 109 -9.59 11.56 -1.58
N TYR A 110 -10.65 12.21 -1.13
CA TYR A 110 -11.03 12.19 0.27
C TYR A 110 -11.83 10.93 0.57
N VAL A 111 -11.56 10.33 1.72
CA VAL A 111 -12.19 9.09 2.16
C VAL A 111 -12.61 9.22 3.62
N ASP A 112 -13.78 8.67 3.95
CA ASP A 112 -14.22 8.46 5.32
C ASP A 112 -13.60 7.16 5.85
N ILE A 113 -12.90 7.28 6.97
CA ILE A 113 -12.22 6.18 7.67
C ILE A 113 -12.93 5.82 8.99
N SER A 114 -14.12 6.38 9.26
CA SER A 114 -14.85 6.13 10.51
C SER A 114 -15.31 4.68 10.68
N ASP A 115 -15.43 3.93 9.59
CA ASP A 115 -15.97 2.56 9.56
C ASP A 115 -15.28 1.75 8.45
N LEU A 116 -14.05 1.30 8.73
CA LEU A 116 -13.25 0.50 7.81
C LEU A 116 -13.39 -0.99 8.11
N ALA A 117 -13.81 -1.75 7.11
CA ALA A 117 -13.90 -3.19 7.14
C ALA A 117 -13.57 -3.77 5.77
N CYS A 118 -13.11 -5.02 5.77
CA CYS A 118 -12.89 -5.78 4.55
C CYS A 118 -14.21 -6.32 4.02
N ASN A 119 -14.44 -6.26 2.70
CA ASN A 119 -15.61 -6.89 2.06
C ASN A 119 -15.32 -8.35 1.66
N LEU A 120 -14.08 -8.81 1.82
CA LEU A 120 -13.66 -10.18 1.46
C LEU A 120 -13.59 -11.12 2.67
N CYS A 121 -13.60 -10.58 3.89
CA CYS A 121 -13.63 -11.35 5.13
C CYS A 121 -14.23 -10.50 6.28
N PRO A 122 -14.63 -11.08 7.42
CA PRO A 122 -15.34 -10.37 8.48
C PRO A 122 -14.45 -9.49 9.38
N GLU A 123 -13.25 -9.11 8.94
CA GLU A 123 -12.33 -8.29 9.74
C GLU A 123 -12.64 -6.79 9.61
N THR A 124 -12.78 -6.14 10.77
CA THR A 124 -12.84 -4.68 10.92
C THR A 124 -11.45 -4.14 11.20
N ILE A 125 -11.10 -3.00 10.63
CA ILE A 125 -9.76 -2.41 10.68
C ILE A 125 -9.88 -0.93 11.07
N SER A 126 -8.93 -0.38 11.80
CA SER A 126 -9.03 0.99 12.32
C SER A 126 -8.30 2.05 11.48
N ASP A 127 -7.41 1.63 10.60
CA ASP A 127 -6.55 2.53 9.83
C ASP A 127 -6.53 2.15 8.33
N LEU A 128 -6.34 3.16 7.48
CA LEU A 128 -6.30 2.99 6.03
C LEU A 128 -5.10 2.15 5.57
N TYR A 129 -3.93 2.38 6.15
CA TYR A 129 -2.72 1.65 5.79
C TYR A 129 -2.81 0.19 6.21
N ASP A 130 -3.34 -0.08 7.41
CA ASP A 130 -3.62 -1.45 7.88
C ASP A 130 -4.62 -2.16 6.97
N LEU A 131 -5.65 -1.45 6.48
CA LEU A 131 -6.62 -2.01 5.54
C LEU A 131 -5.94 -2.37 4.21
N ILE A 132 -5.09 -1.49 3.67
CA ILE A 132 -4.34 -1.77 2.45
C ILE A 132 -3.44 -3.00 2.64
N ASP A 133 -2.71 -3.06 3.76
CA ASP A 133 -1.81 -4.17 4.07
C ASP A 133 -2.56 -5.48 4.24
N HIS A 134 -3.71 -5.46 4.91
CA HIS A 134 -4.62 -6.59 5.02
C HIS A 134 -5.08 -7.08 3.64
N LEU A 135 -5.54 -6.17 2.77
CA LEU A 135 -6.02 -6.51 1.42
C LEU A 135 -4.90 -7.14 0.57
N VAL A 136 -3.67 -6.64 0.69
CA VAL A 136 -2.52 -7.18 -0.03
C VAL A 136 -2.10 -8.54 0.55
N ALA A 137 -1.88 -8.64 1.86
CA ALA A 137 -1.30 -9.82 2.49
C ALA A 137 -2.27 -11.01 2.55
N LYS A 138 -3.55 -10.75 2.86
CA LYS A 138 -4.54 -11.80 3.08
C LYS A 138 -5.30 -12.17 1.81
N HIS A 139 -5.51 -11.19 0.92
CA HIS A 139 -6.36 -11.36 -0.26
C HIS A 139 -5.62 -11.22 -1.59
N GLY A 140 -4.31 -10.90 -1.57
CA GLY A 140 -3.52 -10.77 -2.79
C GLY A 140 -3.96 -9.62 -3.69
N VAL A 141 -4.59 -8.59 -3.11
CA VAL A 141 -5.02 -7.40 -3.87
C VAL A 141 -3.78 -6.70 -4.43
N LYS A 142 -3.81 -6.39 -5.74
CA LYS A 142 -2.71 -5.68 -6.39
C LYS A 142 -2.77 -4.21 -6.00
N TYR A 143 -1.81 -3.76 -5.21
CA TYR A 143 -1.65 -2.37 -4.81
C TYR A 143 -0.19 -1.94 -4.99
N ASN A 144 0.04 -0.84 -5.70
CA ASN A 144 1.39 -0.30 -5.89
C ASN A 144 1.66 0.82 -4.87
N LYS A 145 2.59 0.59 -3.94
CA LYS A 145 2.94 1.55 -2.88
C LYS A 145 3.90 2.65 -3.34
N ASP A 146 4.49 2.54 -4.53
CA ASP A 146 5.45 3.51 -5.07
C ASP A 146 4.75 4.75 -5.68
N VAL A 147 3.41 4.77 -5.67
CA VAL A 147 2.58 5.82 -6.28
C VAL A 147 1.47 6.23 -5.32
N GLY A 148 1.45 7.51 -4.95
CA GLY A 148 0.35 8.12 -4.20
C GLY A 148 0.48 8.10 -2.67
N THR A 149 1.69 7.93 -2.14
CA THR A 149 2.06 8.33 -0.77
C THR A 149 2.31 9.83 -0.69
#